data_AF-A0A563AEH6-F1
#
_entry.id   AF-A0A563AEH6-F1
#
_cell.length_a   1.000
_cell.length_b   1.000
_cell.length_c   1.000
_cell.angle_alpha   90.00
_cell.angle_beta   90.00
_cell.angle_gamma   90.00
#
_symmetry.space_group_name_H-M   'P 1'
#
loop_
_entity.id
_entity.type
_entity.pdbx_description
1 polymer ?
#
loop_
_entity_poly.entity_id
_entity_poly.type
_entity_poly.pdbx_seq_one_letter_code
_entity_poly.pdbx_strand_id
1 'polypeptide(L)'
;MNKRKTIIITIIFAIIAIVGALIYQIYTAIDRSGKIPVEVAAAPNDAKITFKDKKTKVEYAARNGTNYLPPGDYSITAAKDGFRSSQIEVNANSKPQHIIIIELMPQSDQARQWQKKHMDQYDKVEGTAGQQIREAGKKFTEKYPVVAKLPIKDPYYSVGYYKKDDRPIIVIRTESPQYRYKATLRLVSMGIKLSDYQIEYAD
;
A
#
# COMPACT_ATOMS: atom_id res chain seq x y z
N MET A 1 -8.12 -5.08 -58.62
CA MET A 1 -7.60 -6.05 -57.61
C MET A 1 -8.65 -7.14 -57.42
N ASN A 2 -8.35 -8.42 -57.70
CA ASN A 2 -9.36 -9.49 -57.70
C ASN A 2 -9.92 -9.70 -56.30
N LYS A 3 -11.24 -9.55 -56.12
CA LYS A 3 -11.93 -9.69 -54.81
C LYS A 3 -11.50 -10.94 -54.03
N ARG A 4 -11.28 -12.08 -54.73
CA ARG A 4 -10.72 -13.32 -54.15
C ARG A 4 -9.32 -13.17 -53.57
N LYS A 5 -8.41 -12.48 -54.28
CA LYS A 5 -7.04 -12.24 -53.79
C LYS A 5 -7.03 -11.34 -52.56
N THR A 6 -7.91 -10.32 -52.52
CA THR A 6 -8.05 -9.44 -51.36
C THR A 6 -8.59 -10.19 -50.14
N ILE A 7 -9.62 -11.04 -50.30
CA ILE A 7 -10.17 -11.87 -49.21
C ILE A 7 -9.11 -12.82 -48.63
N ILE A 8 -8.33 -13.49 -49.48
CA ILE A 8 -7.27 -14.40 -49.04
C ILE A 8 -6.20 -13.66 -48.24
N ILE A 9 -5.75 -12.48 -48.70
CA ILE A 9 -4.76 -11.66 -47.98
C ILE A 9 -5.31 -11.23 -46.61
N THR A 10 -6.57 -10.80 -46.53
CA THR A 10 -7.21 -10.41 -45.25
C THR A 10 -7.29 -11.58 -44.27
N ILE A 11 -7.62 -12.79 -44.73
CA ILE A 11 -7.68 -13.99 -43.90
C ILE A 11 -6.29 -14.33 -43.36
N ILE A 12 -5.25 -14.29 -44.20
CA ILE A 12 -3.87 -14.55 -43.77
C ILE A 12 -3.43 -13.54 -42.69
N PHE A 13 -3.72 -12.25 -42.89
CA PHE A 13 -3.40 -11.22 -41.91
C PHE A 13 -4.13 -11.43 -40.58
N ALA A 14 -5.41 -11.81 -40.63
CA ALA A 14 -6.19 -12.13 -39.43
C ALA A 14 -5.61 -13.34 -38.68
N ILE A 15 -5.21 -14.39 -39.39
CA ILE A 15 -4.58 -15.57 -38.78
C ILE A 15 -3.25 -15.19 -38.12
N ILE A 16 -2.39 -14.40 -38.79
CA ILE A 16 -1.12 -13.94 -38.20
C ILE A 16 -1.37 -13.11 -36.94
N ALA A 17 -2.35 -12.21 -36.94
CA ALA A 17 -2.70 -11.41 -35.78
C ALA A 17 -3.18 -12.28 -34.60
N ILE A 18 -4.02 -13.29 -34.87
CA ILE A 18 -4.52 -14.22 -33.84
C ILE A 18 -3.37 -15.06 -33.28
N VAL A 19 -2.51 -15.64 -34.13
CA VAL A 19 -1.36 -16.43 -33.69
C VAL A 19 -0.39 -15.58 -32.88
N GLY A 20 -0.11 -14.34 -33.32
CA GLY A 20 0.71 -13.39 -32.57
C GLY A 20 0.13 -13.07 -31.20
N ALA A 21 -1.19 -12.87 -31.10
CA ALA A 21 -1.86 -12.60 -29.83
C ALA A 21 -1.78 -13.82 -28.88
N LEU A 22 -1.95 -15.03 -29.40
CA LEU A 22 -1.84 -16.28 -28.62
C LEU A 22 -0.42 -16.48 -28.08
N ILE A 23 0.61 -16.28 -28.92
CA ILE A 23 2.01 -16.36 -28.50
C ILE A 23 2.31 -15.33 -27.40
N TYR A 24 1.83 -14.09 -27.55
CA TYR A 24 2.00 -13.06 -26.54
C TYR A 24 1.32 -13.41 -25.20
N GLN A 25 0.12 -13.98 -25.24
CA GLN A 25 -0.58 -14.44 -24.03
C GLN A 25 0.16 -15.58 -23.33
N ILE A 26 0.67 -16.56 -24.09
CA ILE A 26 1.45 -17.68 -23.53
C ILE A 26 2.76 -17.18 -22.91
N TYR A 27 3.48 -16.29 -23.61
CA TYR A 27 4.72 -15.70 -23.12
C TYR A 27 4.50 -14.93 -21.82
N THR A 28 3.47 -14.08 -21.77
CA THR A 28 3.15 -13.29 -20.56
C THR A 28 2.66 -14.16 -19.40
N ALA A 29 1.96 -15.27 -19.68
CA ALA A 29 1.54 -16.22 -18.65
C ALA A 29 2.74 -16.94 -18.03
N ILE A 30 3.70 -17.40 -18.85
CA ILE A 30 4.92 -18.05 -18.38
C ILE A 30 5.80 -17.06 -17.59
N ASP A 31 5.99 -15.84 -18.12
CA ASP A 31 6.80 -14.82 -17.44
C ASP A 31 6.21 -14.40 -16.08
N ARG A 32 4.89 -14.48 -15.90
CA ARG A 32 4.23 -14.19 -14.61
C ARG A 32 4.10 -15.40 -13.70
N SER A 33 4.30 -16.61 -14.22
CA SER A 33 4.10 -17.85 -13.47
C SER A 33 5.07 -17.92 -12.28
N GLY A 34 4.54 -18.17 -11.10
CA GLY A 34 5.31 -18.22 -9.86
C GLY A 34 5.83 -16.87 -9.35
N LYS A 35 5.50 -15.75 -10.01
CA LYS A 35 5.87 -14.40 -9.56
C LYS A 35 4.73 -13.73 -8.79
N ILE A 36 5.11 -12.91 -7.82
CA ILE A 36 4.22 -12.12 -6.98
C ILE A 36 4.03 -10.73 -7.60
N PRO A 37 2.78 -10.27 -7.81
CA PRO A 37 2.53 -8.92 -8.28
C PRO A 37 2.74 -7.92 -7.14
N VAL A 38 3.67 -7.01 -7.34
CA VAL A 38 3.97 -5.88 -6.46
C VAL A 38 3.65 -4.59 -7.20
N GLU A 39 2.69 -3.83 -6.69
CA GLU A 39 2.27 -2.56 -7.28
C GLU A 39 2.99 -1.39 -6.59
N VAL A 40 3.54 -0.49 -7.40
CA VAL A 40 4.22 0.73 -6.94
C VAL A 40 3.48 1.93 -7.50
N ALA A 41 3.22 2.93 -6.67
CA ALA A 41 2.76 4.25 -7.08
C ALA A 41 3.84 5.27 -6.70
N ALA A 42 4.56 5.78 -7.69
CA ALA A 42 5.65 6.72 -7.51
C ALA A 42 5.32 8.12 -8.05
N ALA A 43 5.74 9.15 -7.30
CA ALA A 43 5.80 10.53 -7.73
C ALA A 43 7.22 11.07 -7.48
N PRO A 44 7.98 11.50 -8.51
CA PRO A 44 7.64 11.52 -9.93
C PRO A 44 7.41 10.14 -10.57
N ASN A 45 6.54 10.06 -11.57
CA ASN A 45 6.13 8.79 -12.20
C ASN A 45 7.20 8.15 -13.09
N ASP A 46 8.18 8.94 -13.52
CA ASP A 46 9.35 8.60 -14.32
C ASP A 46 10.60 8.35 -13.46
N ALA A 47 10.46 8.28 -12.13
CA ALA A 47 11.55 7.90 -11.24
C ALA A 47 12.12 6.52 -11.64
N LYS A 48 13.44 6.38 -11.58
CA LYS A 48 14.12 5.09 -11.76
C LYS A 48 13.88 4.25 -10.52
N ILE A 49 13.18 3.12 -10.67
CA ILE A 49 12.85 2.19 -9.59
C ILE A 49 13.64 0.89 -9.77
N THR A 50 14.27 0.43 -8.71
CA THR A 50 15.01 -0.84 -8.67
C THR A 50 14.56 -1.66 -7.47
N PHE A 51 14.30 -2.95 -7.68
CA PHE A 51 14.07 -3.92 -6.61
C PHE A 51 15.32 -4.75 -6.41
N LYS A 52 15.90 -4.71 -5.22
CA LYS A 52 17.06 -5.51 -4.85
C LYS A 52 16.67 -6.61 -3.89
N ASP A 53 16.80 -7.85 -4.30
CA ASP A 53 16.57 -9.01 -3.44
C ASP A 53 17.60 -9.00 -2.29
N LYS A 54 17.12 -9.03 -1.04
CA LYS A 54 17.97 -8.96 0.15
C LYS A 54 18.86 -10.19 0.32
N LYS A 55 18.41 -11.37 -0.12
CA LYS A 55 19.11 -12.64 -0.02
C LYS A 55 20.06 -12.86 -1.19
N THR A 56 19.55 -12.77 -2.42
CA THR A 56 20.33 -13.08 -3.63
C THR A 56 21.14 -11.89 -4.15
N LYS A 57 20.83 -10.67 -3.67
CA LYS A 57 21.41 -9.40 -4.14
C LYS A 57 21.13 -9.07 -5.61
N VAL A 58 20.31 -9.86 -6.28
CA VAL A 58 19.87 -9.62 -7.67
C VAL A 58 19.03 -8.35 -7.72
N GLU A 59 19.27 -7.54 -8.73
CA GLU A 59 18.55 -6.28 -8.98
C GLU A 59 17.63 -6.41 -10.18
N TYR A 60 16.39 -5.97 -10.02
CA TYR A 60 15.37 -5.94 -11.05
C TYR A 60 15.00 -4.49 -11.33
N ALA A 61 15.16 -4.06 -12.57
CA ALA A 61 14.61 -2.78 -13.01
C ALA A 61 13.08 -2.86 -12.96
N ALA A 62 12.45 -1.82 -12.44
CA ALA A 62 11.02 -1.77 -12.27
C ALA A 62 10.44 -0.45 -12.76
N ARG A 63 9.11 -0.42 -12.80
CA ARG A 63 8.32 0.71 -13.26
C ARG A 63 7.31 1.13 -12.21
N ASN A 64 6.81 2.36 -12.36
CA ASN A 64 5.58 2.78 -11.73
C ASN A 64 4.42 1.89 -12.25
N GLY A 65 3.62 1.32 -11.34
CA GLY A 65 2.58 0.33 -11.63
C GLY A 65 2.95 -1.09 -11.17
N THR A 66 2.34 -2.10 -11.80
CA THR A 66 2.53 -3.50 -11.42
C THR A 66 3.82 -4.11 -11.95
N ASN A 67 4.60 -4.67 -11.04
CA ASN A 67 5.85 -5.41 -11.27
C ASN A 67 5.67 -6.85 -10.79
N TYR A 68 6.11 -7.84 -11.58
CA TYR A 68 6.02 -9.26 -11.20
C TYR A 68 7.40 -9.73 -10.76
N LEU A 69 7.53 -10.11 -9.49
CA LEU A 69 8.81 -10.47 -8.88
C LEU A 69 8.79 -11.90 -8.36
N PRO A 70 9.90 -12.65 -8.42
CA PRO A 70 10.03 -13.89 -7.68
C PRO A 70 9.73 -13.68 -6.18
N PRO A 71 9.22 -14.68 -5.46
CA PRO A 71 9.02 -14.59 -4.02
C PRO A 71 10.33 -14.24 -3.29
N GLY A 72 10.30 -13.22 -2.43
CA GLY A 72 11.47 -12.81 -1.66
C GLY A 72 11.27 -11.50 -0.90
N ASP A 73 12.30 -11.13 -0.15
CA ASP A 73 12.38 -9.84 0.54
C ASP A 73 13.20 -8.86 -0.29
N TYR A 74 12.62 -7.71 -0.60
CA TYR A 74 13.24 -6.73 -1.48
C TYR A 74 13.45 -5.39 -0.76
N SER A 75 14.55 -4.74 -1.12
CA SER A 75 14.76 -3.32 -0.92
C SER A 75 14.44 -2.60 -2.23
N ILE A 76 13.42 -1.74 -2.22
CA ILE A 76 13.01 -0.92 -3.34
C ILE A 76 13.72 0.41 -3.22
N THR A 77 14.44 0.82 -4.26
CA THR A 77 15.05 2.13 -4.34
C THR A 77 14.42 2.91 -5.50
N ALA A 78 13.99 4.13 -5.22
CA ALA A 78 13.51 5.06 -6.24
C ALA A 78 14.37 6.32 -6.24
N ALA A 79 14.80 6.74 -7.43
CA ALA A 79 15.66 7.90 -7.61
C ALA A 79 15.29 8.69 -8.86
N LYS A 80 15.45 10.01 -8.77
CA LYS A 80 15.36 10.94 -9.89
C LYS A 80 16.30 12.11 -9.65
N ASP A 81 16.94 12.61 -10.70
CA ASP A 81 17.88 13.73 -10.62
C ASP A 81 17.24 14.97 -9.99
N GLY A 82 17.94 15.54 -9.01
CA GLY A 82 17.45 16.70 -8.26
C GLY A 82 16.43 16.37 -7.17
N PHE A 83 16.06 15.10 -6.97
CA PHE A 83 15.19 14.63 -5.89
C PHE A 83 15.97 13.77 -4.88
N ARG A 84 15.52 13.76 -3.64
CA ARG A 84 16.02 12.85 -2.60
C ARG A 84 15.55 11.44 -2.93
N SER A 85 16.47 10.48 -3.00
CA SER A 85 16.14 9.07 -3.18
C SER A 85 15.38 8.51 -1.98
N SER A 86 14.52 7.53 -2.24
CA SER A 86 13.77 6.80 -1.23
C SER A 86 14.11 5.32 -1.28
N GLN A 87 14.14 4.68 -0.11
CA GLN A 87 14.37 3.26 0.04
C GLN A 87 13.31 2.66 0.96
N ILE A 88 12.61 1.63 0.48
CA ILE A 88 11.51 0.96 1.21
C ILE A 88 11.73 -0.54 1.16
N GLU A 89 11.42 -1.23 2.26
CA GLU A 89 11.47 -2.69 2.31
C GLU A 89 10.11 -3.29 2.01
N VAL A 90 10.08 -4.33 1.19
CA VAL A 90 8.87 -5.11 0.91
C VAL A 90 9.14 -6.59 1.09
N ASN A 91 8.23 -7.26 1.79
CA ASN A 91 8.12 -8.71 1.71
C ASN A 91 7.20 -9.07 0.54
N ALA A 92 7.74 -9.71 -0.47
CA ALA A 92 7.01 -10.22 -1.62
C ALA A 92 6.96 -11.76 -1.61
N ASN A 93 6.90 -12.41 -0.43
CA ASN A 93 6.62 -13.86 -0.36
C ASN A 93 5.14 -14.17 -0.62
N SER A 94 4.28 -13.17 -0.47
CA SER A 94 2.86 -13.21 -0.82
C SER A 94 2.47 -11.86 -1.43
N LYS A 95 1.31 -11.80 -2.11
CA LYS A 95 0.82 -10.54 -2.68
C LYS A 95 0.71 -9.48 -1.58
N PRO A 96 1.44 -8.35 -1.68
CA PRO A 96 1.32 -7.28 -0.71
C PRO A 96 -0.12 -6.80 -0.58
N GLN A 97 -0.53 -6.50 0.65
CA GLN A 97 -1.90 -6.05 0.93
C GLN A 97 -2.14 -4.58 0.52
N HIS A 98 -1.08 -3.85 0.19
CA HIS A 98 -1.12 -2.45 -0.21
C HIS A 98 -0.15 -2.21 -1.37
N ILE A 99 -0.51 -1.25 -2.21
CA ILE A 99 0.35 -0.58 -3.18
C ILE A 99 1.44 0.16 -2.42
N ILE A 100 2.66 0.06 -2.89
CA ILE A 100 3.83 0.71 -2.30
C ILE A 100 3.86 2.15 -2.78
N ILE A 101 3.74 3.07 -1.83
CA ILE A 101 3.70 4.51 -2.07
C ILE A 101 5.12 5.08 -1.98
N ILE A 102 5.56 5.79 -3.03
CA ILE A 102 6.87 6.43 -3.08
C ILE A 102 6.72 7.88 -3.54
N GLU A 103 6.99 8.82 -2.64
CA GLU A 103 7.01 10.25 -2.95
C GLU A 103 8.42 10.79 -2.77
N LEU A 104 9.06 11.19 -3.87
CA LEU A 104 10.41 11.76 -3.82
C LEU A 104 10.31 13.26 -3.55
N MET A 105 11.07 13.72 -2.56
CA MET A 105 11.14 15.14 -2.20
C MET A 105 12.15 15.87 -3.11
N PRO A 106 11.79 16.99 -3.73
CA PRO A 106 12.76 17.75 -4.52
C PRO A 106 13.85 18.35 -3.62
N GLN A 107 15.06 18.47 -4.14
CA GLN A 107 16.21 19.07 -3.46
C GLN A 107 16.73 20.28 -4.25
N SER A 108 16.81 20.18 -5.58
CA SER A 108 17.23 21.27 -6.45
C SER A 108 16.08 22.24 -6.79
N ASP A 109 16.41 23.48 -7.16
CA ASP A 109 15.41 24.45 -7.60
C ASP A 109 14.68 24.01 -8.87
N GLN A 110 15.39 23.36 -9.79
CA GLN A 110 14.80 22.74 -10.98
C GLN A 110 13.78 21.67 -10.61
N ALA A 111 14.09 20.78 -9.66
CA ALA A 111 13.17 19.76 -9.18
C ALA A 111 11.95 20.36 -8.47
N ARG A 112 12.14 21.42 -7.68
CA ARG A 112 11.02 22.15 -7.04
C ARG A 112 10.10 22.80 -8.07
N GLN A 113 10.65 23.43 -9.10
CA GLN A 113 9.85 24.00 -10.20
C GLN A 113 9.14 22.90 -11.00
N TRP A 114 9.81 21.78 -11.24
CA TRP A 114 9.22 20.63 -11.90
C TRP A 114 8.04 20.10 -11.09
N GLN A 115 8.21 19.89 -9.76
CA GLN A 115 7.14 19.40 -8.89
C GLN A 115 5.92 20.31 -8.95
N LYS A 116 6.10 21.63 -8.84
CA LYS A 116 5.00 22.61 -8.93
C LYS A 116 4.17 22.46 -10.21
N LYS A 117 4.81 22.07 -11.32
CA LYS A 117 4.14 21.84 -12.62
C LYS A 117 3.51 20.46 -12.77
N HIS A 118 3.87 19.51 -11.90
CA HIS A 118 3.43 18.11 -11.94
C HIS A 118 2.83 17.66 -10.60
N MET A 119 2.16 18.59 -9.90
CA MET A 119 1.51 18.30 -8.62
C MET A 119 0.43 17.23 -8.75
N ASP A 120 -0.20 17.11 -9.93
CA ASP A 120 -1.15 16.05 -10.26
C ASP A 120 -0.60 14.64 -9.98
N GLN A 121 0.71 14.43 -10.18
CA GLN A 121 1.35 13.15 -9.89
C GLN A 121 1.42 12.87 -8.39
N TYR A 122 1.71 13.89 -7.58
CA TYR A 122 1.75 13.79 -6.12
C TYR A 122 0.35 13.62 -5.55
N ASP A 123 -0.62 14.42 -6.00
CA ASP A 123 -2.02 14.35 -5.56
C ASP A 123 -2.62 12.96 -5.82
N LYS A 124 -2.26 12.33 -6.96
CA LYS A 124 -2.71 10.96 -7.28
C LYS A 124 -2.13 9.91 -6.33
N VAL A 125 -0.85 10.03 -5.99
CA VAL A 125 -0.17 9.12 -5.07
C VAL A 125 -0.71 9.30 -3.65
N GLU A 126 -0.90 10.53 -3.19
CA GLU A 126 -1.51 10.86 -1.89
C GLU A 126 -2.95 10.36 -1.82
N GLY A 127 -3.74 10.52 -2.89
CA GLY A 127 -5.10 9.99 -2.97
C GLY A 127 -5.16 8.47 -2.81
N THR A 128 -4.20 7.76 -3.41
CA THR A 128 -4.05 6.30 -3.29
C THR A 128 -3.67 5.91 -1.87
N ALA A 129 -2.69 6.59 -1.27
CA ALA A 129 -2.29 6.37 0.13
C ALA A 129 -3.46 6.61 1.09
N GLY A 130 -4.20 7.70 0.89
CA GLY A 130 -5.38 8.03 1.68
C GLY A 130 -6.49 6.98 1.57
N GLN A 131 -6.73 6.43 0.38
CA GLN A 131 -7.68 5.33 0.21
C GLN A 131 -7.25 4.08 0.99
N GLN A 132 -5.97 3.72 0.91
CA GLN A 132 -5.43 2.56 1.62
C GLN A 132 -5.53 2.72 3.14
N ILE A 133 -5.22 3.90 3.67
CA ILE A 133 -5.37 4.22 5.09
C ILE A 133 -6.83 4.07 5.52
N ARG A 134 -7.78 4.58 4.71
CA ARG A 134 -9.21 4.42 4.99
C ARG A 134 -9.65 2.96 5.00
N GLU A 135 -9.22 2.17 4.03
CA GLU A 135 -9.56 0.74 3.95
C GLU A 135 -8.93 -0.06 5.10
N ALA A 136 -7.67 0.22 5.44
CA ALA A 136 -7.01 -0.38 6.59
C ALA A 136 -7.70 0.00 7.91
N GLY A 137 -8.09 1.28 8.05
CA GLY A 137 -8.84 1.78 9.20
C GLY A 137 -10.21 1.12 9.35
N LYS A 138 -10.94 0.92 8.24
CA LYS A 138 -12.20 0.18 8.22
C LYS A 138 -12.02 -1.27 8.70
N LYS A 139 -11.09 -2.01 8.09
CA LYS A 139 -10.79 -3.41 8.49
C LYS A 139 -10.35 -3.51 9.94
N PHE A 140 -9.55 -2.56 10.42
CA PHE A 140 -9.12 -2.51 11.83
C PHE A 140 -10.30 -2.26 12.77
N THR A 141 -11.21 -1.35 12.40
CA THR A 141 -12.41 -1.03 13.19
C THR A 141 -13.42 -2.18 13.19
N GLU A 142 -13.60 -2.87 12.06
CA GLU A 142 -14.44 -4.07 11.94
C GLU A 142 -13.91 -5.20 12.84
N LYS A 143 -12.59 -5.40 12.85
CA LYS A 143 -11.93 -6.39 13.71
C LYS A 143 -12.00 -6.01 15.19
N TYR A 144 -11.92 -4.72 15.51
CA TYR A 144 -11.92 -4.21 16.88
C TYR A 144 -12.98 -3.10 17.06
N PRO A 145 -14.25 -3.46 17.29
CA PRO A 145 -15.35 -2.50 17.37
C PRO A 145 -15.19 -1.43 18.46
N VAL A 146 -14.35 -1.68 19.48
CA VAL A 146 -14.03 -0.68 20.51
C VAL A 146 -13.41 0.59 19.91
N VAL A 147 -12.66 0.47 18.81
CA VAL A 147 -11.97 1.58 18.15
C VAL A 147 -12.95 2.66 17.69
N ALA A 148 -14.13 2.26 17.21
CA ALA A 148 -15.19 3.20 16.79
C ALA A 148 -15.84 3.96 17.96
N LYS A 149 -15.70 3.45 19.19
CA LYS A 149 -16.33 4.01 20.40
C LYS A 149 -15.37 4.89 21.21
N LEU A 150 -14.12 5.02 20.76
CA LEU A 150 -13.06 5.79 21.41
C LEU A 150 -12.65 6.99 20.52
N PRO A 151 -12.13 8.09 21.11
CA PRO A 151 -11.88 8.30 22.53
C PRO A 151 -13.13 8.70 23.32
N ILE A 152 -13.15 8.33 24.61
CA ILE A 152 -14.12 8.81 25.59
C ILE A 152 -13.45 9.91 26.40
N LYS A 153 -14.11 11.06 26.52
CA LYS A 153 -13.68 12.16 27.37
C LYS A 153 -14.73 12.39 28.45
N ASP A 154 -14.31 12.28 29.70
CA ASP A 154 -15.08 12.59 30.90
C ASP A 154 -14.28 13.60 31.73
N PRO A 155 -14.91 14.46 32.54
CA PRO A 155 -14.17 15.39 33.42
C PRO A 155 -13.15 14.71 34.34
N TYR A 156 -13.32 13.42 34.66
CA TYR A 156 -12.50 12.72 35.64
C TYR A 156 -11.60 11.62 35.06
N TYR A 157 -11.80 11.25 33.79
CA TYR A 157 -10.99 10.26 33.10
C TYR A 157 -11.05 10.43 31.59
N SER A 158 -10.07 9.88 30.89
CA SER A 158 -10.16 9.67 29.44
C SER A 158 -9.86 8.24 29.09
N VAL A 159 -10.54 7.74 28.06
CA VAL A 159 -10.24 6.43 27.48
C VAL A 159 -9.87 6.63 26.02
N GLY A 160 -8.67 6.21 25.66
CA GLY A 160 -8.19 6.21 24.28
C GLY A 160 -7.64 4.85 23.91
N TYR A 161 -7.01 4.79 22.74
CA TYR A 161 -6.22 3.64 22.36
C TYR A 161 -5.00 4.07 21.57
N TYR A 162 -3.99 3.21 21.55
CA TYR A 162 -2.94 3.24 20.54
C TYR A 162 -2.80 1.86 19.91
N LYS A 163 -2.18 1.80 18.74
CA LYS A 163 -1.96 0.55 18.01
C LYS A 163 -0.60 -0.02 18.40
N LYS A 164 -0.56 -1.29 18.82
CA LYS A 164 0.66 -2.09 19.04
C LYS A 164 0.47 -3.46 18.42
N ASP A 165 1.41 -3.91 17.59
CA ASP A 165 1.39 -5.23 16.94
C ASP A 165 0.04 -5.58 16.25
N ASP A 166 -0.52 -4.62 15.51
CA ASP A 166 -1.83 -4.73 14.84
C ASP A 166 -3.04 -5.01 15.78
N ARG A 167 -2.92 -4.60 17.04
CA ARG A 167 -4.00 -4.63 18.03
C ARG A 167 -4.16 -3.26 18.71
N PRO A 168 -5.37 -2.87 19.11
CA PRO A 168 -5.57 -1.71 19.95
C PRO A 168 -5.23 -2.06 21.40
N ILE A 169 -4.40 -1.24 22.03
CA ILE A 169 -4.23 -1.20 23.47
C ILE A 169 -5.09 -0.06 23.99
N ILE A 170 -6.05 -0.38 24.84
CA ILE A 170 -6.94 0.62 25.45
C ILE A 170 -6.18 1.27 26.60
N VAL A 171 -6.13 2.60 26.61
CA VAL A 171 -5.49 3.37 27.67
C VAL A 171 -6.54 4.14 28.43
N ILE A 172 -6.64 3.89 29.73
CA ILE A 172 -7.48 4.64 30.66
C ILE A 172 -6.56 5.60 31.42
N ARG A 173 -6.76 6.90 31.25
CA ARG A 173 -6.01 7.96 31.96
C ARG A 173 -6.84 8.56 33.08
N THR A 174 -6.36 8.43 34.32
CA THR A 174 -6.94 9.07 35.51
C THR A 174 -6.08 8.83 36.75
N GLU A 175 -5.94 9.87 37.57
CA GLU A 175 -5.21 9.84 38.85
C GLU A 175 -5.94 9.05 39.95
N SER A 176 -7.25 8.80 39.81
CA SER A 176 -8.06 8.17 40.85
C SER A 176 -8.42 6.72 40.53
N PRO A 177 -8.12 5.76 41.43
CA PRO A 177 -8.58 4.37 41.30
C PRO A 177 -10.11 4.24 41.16
N GLN A 178 -10.89 5.13 41.78
CA GLN A 178 -12.35 5.11 41.68
C GLN A 178 -12.82 5.46 40.25
N TYR A 179 -12.15 6.42 39.61
CA TYR A 179 -12.47 6.81 38.24
C TYR A 179 -11.96 5.77 37.23
N ARG A 180 -10.90 5.01 37.53
CA ARG A 180 -10.51 3.82 36.74
C ARG A 180 -11.66 2.82 36.69
N TYR A 181 -12.25 2.48 37.83
CA TYR A 181 -13.40 1.57 37.88
C TYR A 181 -14.60 2.09 37.09
N LYS A 182 -14.93 3.39 37.22
CA LYS A 182 -16.02 4.02 36.44
C LYS A 182 -15.76 3.98 34.93
N ALA A 183 -14.52 4.24 34.49
CA ALA A 183 -14.12 4.15 33.09
C ALA A 183 -14.30 2.72 32.55
N THR A 184 -13.88 1.72 33.33
CA THR A 184 -14.03 0.30 32.99
C THR A 184 -15.51 -0.11 32.90
N LEU A 185 -16.35 0.32 33.85
CA LEU A 185 -17.79 0.10 33.77
C LEU A 185 -18.42 0.77 32.55
N ARG A 186 -17.96 1.98 32.19
CA ARG A 186 -18.42 2.67 30.99
C ARG A 186 -18.14 1.85 29.73
N LEU A 187 -16.94 1.26 29.62
CA LEU A 187 -16.59 0.34 28.53
C LEU A 187 -17.57 -0.83 28.44
N VAL A 188 -17.80 -1.53 29.56
CA VAL A 188 -18.73 -2.66 29.63
C VAL A 188 -20.16 -2.26 29.26
N SER A 189 -20.63 -1.09 29.73
CA SER A 189 -21.98 -0.58 29.43
C SER A 189 -22.22 -0.34 27.93
N MET A 190 -21.16 -0.13 27.15
CA MET A 190 -21.24 -0.02 25.70
C MET A 190 -21.15 -1.39 24.99
N GLY A 191 -21.22 -2.50 25.72
CA GLY A 191 -21.10 -3.85 25.20
C GLY A 191 -19.68 -4.24 24.82
N ILE A 192 -18.65 -3.56 25.37
CA ILE A 192 -17.26 -3.92 25.14
C ILE A 192 -16.86 -5.01 26.12
N LYS A 193 -16.46 -6.17 25.60
CA LYS A 193 -15.94 -7.27 26.39
C LYS A 193 -14.46 -7.04 26.67
N LEU A 194 -14.14 -6.67 27.90
CA LEU A 194 -12.79 -6.25 28.30
C LEU A 194 -11.73 -7.34 28.12
N SER A 195 -12.10 -8.62 28.25
CA SER A 195 -11.19 -9.76 28.05
C SER A 195 -10.57 -9.83 26.66
N ASP A 196 -11.20 -9.17 25.68
CA ASP A 196 -10.78 -9.21 24.29
C ASP A 196 -9.68 -8.18 24.00
N TYR A 197 -9.35 -7.33 24.98
CA TYR A 197 -8.42 -6.20 24.83
C TYR A 197 -7.39 -6.15 25.95
N GLN A 198 -6.18 -5.72 25.61
CA GLN A 198 -5.22 -5.27 26.60
C GLN A 198 -5.60 -3.86 27.06
N ILE A 199 -5.62 -3.66 28.38
CA ILE A 199 -5.95 -2.39 29.01
C ILE A 199 -4.77 -1.93 29.84
N GLU A 200 -4.33 -0.70 29.60
CA GLU A 200 -3.29 -0.02 30.35
C GLU A 200 -3.91 1.13 31.13
N TYR A 201 -3.50 1.26 32.39
CA TYR A 201 -3.85 2.40 33.24
C TYR A 201 -2.67 3.34 33.26
N ALA A 202 -2.92 4.59 32.89
CA ALA A 202 -1.96 5.67 32.96
C ALA A 202 -2.49 6.74 33.90
N ASP A 203 -1.57 7.46 34.53
CA ASP A 203 -1.89 8.61 35.38
C ASP A 203 -2.08 9.86 34.49
#